data_AF-A0A6C1P6S0-F1
#
_entry.id   AF-A0A6C1P6S0-F1
#
_cell.length_a   1.000
_cell.length_b   1.000
_cell.length_c   1.000
_cell.angle_alpha   90.00
_cell.angle_beta   90.00
_cell.angle_gamma   90.00
#
_symmetry.space_group_name_H-M   'P 1'
#
loop_
_entity.id
_entity.type
_entity.pdbx_description
1 polymer ?
#
loop_
_entity_poly.entity_id
_entity_poly.type
_entity_poly.pdbx_seq_one_letter_code
_entity_poly.pdbx_strand_id
1 'polypeptide(L)' 'MSDIRTDWTKSEIEKIYNTPLMELIYRAATVHRNYHNTGEVQVCTLLSIKTGGCPEDCAYC' A
#
# COMPACT_ATOMS: atom_id res chain seq x y z
N MET A 1 -5.74 14.32 -17.39
CA MET A 1 -5.67 13.27 -16.37
C MET A 1 -5.08 12.06 -17.05
N SER A 2 -3.95 11.54 -16.58
CA SER A 2 -3.39 10.30 -17.13
C SER A 2 -4.34 9.16 -16.84
N ASP A 3 -4.66 8.34 -17.85
CA ASP A 3 -5.54 7.18 -17.67
C ASP A 3 -4.99 6.24 -16.59
N ILE A 4 -5.88 5.74 -15.73
CA ILE A 4 -5.52 4.77 -14.70
C ILE A 4 -5.13 3.47 -15.41
N ARG A 5 -3.85 3.10 -15.32
CA ARG A 5 -3.31 1.86 -15.91
C ARG A 5 -3.38 0.69 -14.92
N THR A 6 -3.66 -0.50 -15.45
CA THR A 6 -3.78 -1.75 -14.68
C THR A 6 -2.87 -2.87 -15.19
N ASP A 7 -1.94 -2.55 -16.10
CA ASP A 7 -1.14 -3.49 -16.89
C ASP A 7 0.35 -3.53 -16.48
N TRP A 8 0.63 -3.36 -15.19
CA TRP A 8 2.00 -3.26 -14.68
C TRP A 8 2.81 -4.55 -14.85
N THR A 9 4.00 -4.41 -15.43
CA THR A 9 4.98 -5.50 -15.51
C THR A 9 5.86 -5.54 -14.27
N LYS A 10 6.46 -6.71 -13.98
CA LYS A 10 7.41 -6.87 -12.87
C LYS A 10 8.59 -5.90 -12.95
N SER A 11 9.13 -5.68 -14.15
CA SER A 11 10.27 -4.77 -14.35
C SER A 11 9.91 -3.31 -14.06
N GLU A 12 8.68 -2.88 -14.38
CA GLU A 12 8.24 -1.51 -14.04
C GLU A 12 8.09 -1.33 -12.53
N ILE A 13 7.54 -2.32 -11.83
CA ILE A 13 7.41 -2.30 -10.37
C ILE A 13 8.78 -2.29 -9.70
N GLU A 14 9.72 -3.09 -10.20
CA GLU A 14 11.09 -3.14 -9.70
C GLU A 14 11.81 -1.79 -9.82
N LYS A 15 11.57 -1.04 -10.90
CA LYS A 15 12.09 0.33 -11.04
C LYS A 15 11.54 1.28 -9.97
N ILE A 16 10.27 1.14 -9.59
CA ILE A 16 9.66 1.95 -8.53
C ILE A 16 10.26 1.56 -7.17
N TYR A 17 10.39 0.26 -6.91
CA TYR A 17 10.94 -0.26 -5.66
C TYR A 17 12.39 0.22 -5.43
N ASN A 18 13.19 0.24 -6.49
CA ASN A 18 14.59 0.68 -6.44
C ASN A 18 14.78 2.20 -6.60
N THR A 19 13.71 2.99 -6.57
CA THR A 19 13.82 4.46 -6.60
C THR A 19 14.46 4.96 -5.29
N PRO A 20 15.32 6.00 -5.31
CA PRO A 20 15.82 6.61 -4.08
C PRO A 20 14.69 6.98 -3.13
N LEU A 21 14.82 6.60 -1.85
CA LEU A 21 13.72 6.67 -0.88
C LEU A 21 13.03 8.04 -0.81
N MET A 22 13.82 9.13 -0.77
CA MET A 22 13.27 10.48 -0.66
C MET A 22 12.48 10.90 -1.91
N GLU A 23 12.92 10.47 -3.09
CA GLU A 23 12.20 10.70 -4.34
C GLU A 23 10.90 9.89 -4.38
N LEU A 24 10.96 8.62 -3.95
CA LEU A 24 9.79 7.75 -3.86
C LEU A 24 8.72 8.32 -2.92
N ILE A 25 9.12 8.79 -1.72
CA ILE A 25 8.20 9.41 -0.76
C ILE A 25 7.53 10.65 -1.35
N TYR A 26 8.30 11.53 -1.99
CA TYR A 26 7.76 12.74 -2.62
C TYR A 26 6.74 12.39 -3.73
N ARG A 27 7.08 11.44 -4.59
CA ARG A 27 6.19 10.95 -5.66
C ARG A 27 4.92 10.32 -5.08
N ALA A 28 5.05 9.48 -4.04
CA ALA A 28 3.91 8.84 -3.39
C ALA A 28 2.96 9.88 -2.75
N ALA A 29 3.51 10.87 -2.04
CA ALA A 29 2.72 11.96 -1.46
C ALA A 29 1.98 12.77 -2.53
N THR A 30 2.62 13.02 -3.67
CA THR A 30 1.99 13.72 -4.80
C THR A 30 0.81 12.92 -5.37
N VAL A 31 0.97 11.61 -5.57
CA VAL A 31 -0.12 10.74 -6.03
C VAL A 31 -1.25 10.70 -4.99
N HIS A 32 -0.94 10.54 -3.71
CA HIS A 32 -1.94 10.50 -2.65
C HIS A 32 -2.82 11.76 -2.64
N ARG A 33 -2.23 12.96 -2.78
CA ARG A 33 -2.96 14.23 -2.83
C ARG A 33 -3.88 14.37 -4.05
N ASN A 34 -3.59 13.67 -5.15
CA ASN A 34 -4.42 13.73 -6.36
C ASN A 34 -5.71 12.91 -6.23
N TYR A 35 -5.73 11.89 -5.36
CA TYR A 35 -6.82 10.92 -5.28
C TYR A 35 -7.47 10.79 -3.89
N HIS A 36 -6.87 11.39 -2.85
CA HIS A 36 -7.37 11.37 -1.48
C HIS A 36 -7.37 12.77 -0.87
N ASN A 37 -8.36 13.03 -0.01
CA ASN A 37 -8.43 14.27 0.76
C ASN A 37 -7.23 14.38 1.72
N THR A 38 -6.59 15.54 1.73
CA THR A 38 -5.49 15.82 2.65
C THR A 38 -5.99 15.97 4.08
N GLY A 39 -5.35 15.27 5.02
CA GLY A 39 -5.69 15.37 6.45
C GLY A 39 -6.82 14.44 6.89
N GLU A 40 -7.37 13.63 5.98
CA GLU A 40 -8.32 12.58 6.31
C GLU A 40 -7.63 11.23 6.40
N VAL A 41 -8.04 10.41 7.36
CA VAL A 41 -7.56 9.04 7.56
C VAL A 41 -8.76 8.14 7.82
N GLN A 42 -8.79 6.96 7.20
CA GLN A 42 -9.83 5.96 7.45
C GLN A 42 -9.62 5.32 8.82
N VAL A 43 -10.67 5.32 9.65
CA VAL A 43 -10.68 4.68 10.97
C VAL A 43 -11.44 3.36 10.89
N CYS A 44 -10.79 2.26 11.28
CA CYS A 44 -11.40 0.93 11.36
C CYS A 44 -11.17 0.31 12.74
N THR A 45 -12.15 -0.45 13.22
CA THR A 45 -12.03 -1.27 14.44
C THR A 45 -12.22 -2.72 14.06
N LEU A 46 -11.28 -3.58 14.44
CA LEU A 46 -11.45 -5.03 14.34
C LEU A 46 -11.59 -5.67 15.72
N LEU A 47 -12.22 -6.84 15.76
CA LEU A 47 -12.29 -7.70 16.93
C LEU A 47 -11.85 -9.12 16.54
N SER A 48 -10.94 -9.69 17.31
CA SER A 48 -10.59 -11.12 17.20
C SER A 48 -11.67 -11.96 17.89
N ILE A 49 -12.66 -12.41 17.12
CA ILE A 49 -13.82 -13.17 17.64
C ILE A 49 -13.41 -14.51 18.28
N LYS A 50 -12.30 -15.11 17.81
CA LYS A 50 -11.68 -16.30 18.38
C LYS A 50 -10.17 -16.16 18.22
N THR A 51 -9.46 -16.16 19.36
CA THR A 51 -8.00 -16.10 19.37
C THR A 51 -7.42 -17.48 19.67
N GLY A 52 -6.39 -17.88 18.92
CA GLY A 52 -5.72 -19.17 19.09
C GLY A 52 -6.46 -20.35 18.47
N GLY A 53 -5.85 -21.54 18.56
CA GLY A 53 -6.37 -22.75 17.93
C GLY A 53 -6.43 -22.68 16.39
N CYS A 54 -5.55 -21.88 15.79
CA CYS A 54 -5.32 -21.81 14.35
C CYS A 54 -4.46 -23.04 13.96
N PRO A 55 -4.94 -23.94 13.09
CA PRO A 55 -4.17 -25.12 12.65
C PRO A 55 -2.98 -24.77 11.73
N GLU A 56 -2.96 -23.57 11.16
CA GLU A 56 -1.93 -23.11 10.24
C GLU A 56 -0.61 -22.79 10.96
N ASP A 57 0.50 -23.03 10.27
CA ASP A 57 1.88 -22.81 10.73
C ASP A 57 2.50 -21.55 10.10
N CYS A 58 1.68 -20.51 9.94
CA CYS A 58 2.10 -19.22 9.40
C CYS A 58 3.26 -18.63 10.22
N ALA A 59 4.40 -18.36 9.57
CA ALA A 59 5.64 -17.94 10.24
C ALA A 59 5.59 -16.58 10.97
N TYR A 60 4.50 -15.82 10.83
CA TYR A 60 4.37 -14.44 11.32
C TYR A 60 2.96 -14.09 11.84
N CYS A 61 2.10 -15.08 12.06
CA CYS A 61 0.70 -14.85 12.49
C CYS A 61 0.60 -14.18 13.86
#